data_AF-A0A1I0IRH1-F1
#
_entry.id   AF-A0A1I0IRH1-F1
#
_cell.length_a   1.000
_cell.length_b   1.000
_cell.length_c   1.000
_cell.angle_alpha   90.00
_cell.angle_beta   90.00
_cell.angle_gamma   90.00
#
_symmetry.space_group_name_H-M   'P 1'
#
loop_
_entity.id
_entity.type
_entity.pdbx_description
1 polymer ?
#
loop_
_entity_poly.entity_id
_entity_poly.type
_entity_poly.pdbx_seq_one_letter_code
_entity_poly.pdbx_strand_id
1 'polypeptide(L)'
;MRSPAPLLRSAVAGAAAVVLLTACGGSGDDEPAAASSTSAPAASSSAPSGGTAAPDPAAEEFCGQISTAFTDLETTLSASGPEEMAARLPEVVTRLEQVEAPADISGDWNALLDGLRRLAETASTLDLGTPEGQEAYTTAEAEIGQDLGPAQSALSGYVVANCGLTPASPTS
;
A
#
# COMPACT_ATOMS: atom_id res chain seq x y z
N MET A 1 -30.53 39.29 -13.70
CA MET A 1 -30.09 38.78 -15.01
C MET A 1 -30.43 37.30 -15.03
N ARG A 2 -31.39 36.89 -15.87
CA ARG A 2 -31.86 35.50 -16.03
C ARG A 2 -31.29 34.99 -17.34
N SER A 3 -30.57 33.86 -17.31
CA SER A 3 -30.29 32.92 -18.43
C SER A 3 -29.24 31.88 -17.96
N PRO A 4 -29.11 30.71 -18.61
CA PRO A 4 -29.85 29.50 -18.26
C PRO A 4 -28.92 28.30 -17.96
N ALA A 5 -29.46 27.27 -17.31
CA ALA A 5 -28.83 25.97 -17.18
C ALA A 5 -28.81 25.23 -18.53
N PRO A 6 -27.68 24.63 -18.94
CA PRO A 6 -27.69 23.51 -19.87
C PRO A 6 -27.61 22.19 -19.09
N LEU A 7 -28.67 21.41 -19.28
CA LEU A 7 -28.78 19.99 -19.00
C LEU A 7 -27.62 19.22 -19.63
N LEU A 8 -26.77 18.59 -18.82
CA LEU A 8 -25.96 17.47 -19.25
C LEU A 8 -26.43 16.22 -18.50
N ARG A 9 -27.16 15.44 -19.28
CA ARG A 9 -27.83 14.19 -18.95
C ARG A 9 -26.83 13.16 -18.42
N SER A 10 -27.18 12.58 -17.29
CA SER A 10 -26.71 11.26 -16.87
C SER A 10 -26.96 10.25 -18.00
N ALA A 11 -25.89 9.74 -18.60
CA ALA A 11 -25.90 8.55 -19.43
C ALA A 11 -25.01 7.50 -18.75
N VAL A 12 -25.65 6.68 -17.92
CA VAL A 12 -25.14 5.37 -17.51
C VAL A 12 -25.01 4.54 -18.79
N ALA A 13 -23.78 4.24 -19.19
CA ALA A 13 -23.49 3.29 -20.24
C ALA A 13 -22.53 2.25 -19.66
N GLY A 14 -23.09 1.10 -19.28
CA GLY A 14 -22.31 -0.10 -19.01
C GLY A 14 -21.62 -0.58 -20.28
N ALA A 15 -20.34 -0.88 -20.18
CA ALA A 15 -19.58 -1.57 -21.21
C ALA A 15 -18.61 -2.54 -20.53
N ALA A 16 -19.01 -3.81 -20.47
CA ALA A 16 -18.09 -4.90 -20.24
C ALA A 16 -17.21 -5.04 -21.49
N ALA A 17 -15.96 -4.59 -21.40
CA ALA A 17 -14.96 -4.80 -22.45
C ALA A 17 -14.24 -6.12 -22.17
N VAL A 18 -14.72 -7.19 -22.81
CA VAL A 18 -13.99 -8.46 -22.94
C VAL A 18 -12.90 -8.25 -23.99
N VAL A 19 -11.64 -8.08 -23.58
CA VAL A 19 -10.51 -8.04 -24.49
C VAL A 19 -10.03 -9.47 -24.73
N LEU A 20 -10.64 -10.13 -25.73
CA LEU A 20 -10.11 -11.34 -26.36
C LEU A 20 -8.95 -10.95 -27.28
N LEU A 21 -7.73 -10.94 -26.73
CA LEU A 21 -6.51 -10.80 -27.52
C LEU A 21 -5.99 -12.20 -27.88
N THR A 22 -6.39 -12.59 -29.08
CA THR A 22 -5.90 -13.70 -29.89
C THR A 22 -4.37 -13.76 -29.92
N ALA A 23 -3.79 -14.82 -29.34
CA ALA A 23 -2.48 -15.31 -29.72
C ALA A 23 -2.64 -16.70 -30.33
N CYS A 24 -2.77 -16.68 -31.66
CA CYS A 24 -2.23 -17.63 -32.63
C CYS A 24 -2.12 -19.10 -32.19
N GLY A 25 -3.12 -19.88 -32.59
CA GLY A 25 -2.98 -21.31 -32.78
C GLY A 25 -2.12 -21.61 -34.02
N GLY A 26 -1.21 -22.57 -33.88
CA GLY A 26 -0.49 -23.22 -34.96
C GLY A 26 -0.47 -24.72 -34.71
N SER A 27 -1.20 -25.46 -35.54
CA SER A 27 -1.49 -26.89 -35.46
C SER A 27 -0.27 -27.80 -35.65
N GLY A 28 -0.33 -29.00 -35.07
CA GLY A 28 0.50 -30.15 -35.46
C GLY A 28 -0.01 -31.42 -34.80
N ASP A 29 -0.73 -32.26 -35.57
CA ASP A 29 -1.19 -33.60 -35.20
C ASP A 29 -0.33 -34.65 -35.94
N ASP A 30 0.09 -35.66 -35.17
CA ASP A 30 0.46 -37.07 -35.46
C ASP A 30 1.59 -37.46 -36.46
N GLU A 31 2.67 -38.10 -35.97
CA GLU A 31 2.85 -39.57 -35.97
C GLU A 31 4.17 -39.99 -35.24
N PRO A 32 4.30 -41.26 -34.78
CA PRO A 32 5.26 -41.69 -33.78
C PRO A 32 6.57 -42.24 -34.36
N ALA A 33 7.66 -42.07 -33.62
CA ALA A 33 8.84 -42.92 -33.78
C ALA A 33 9.50 -43.17 -32.42
N ALA A 34 9.61 -44.45 -32.09
CA ALA A 34 10.17 -45.00 -30.87
C ALA A 34 11.58 -44.49 -30.57
N ALA A 35 11.89 -44.29 -29.28
CA ALA A 35 12.78 -45.19 -28.54
C ALA A 35 13.22 -44.61 -27.19
N SER A 36 13.41 -45.55 -26.26
CA SER A 36 14.31 -45.49 -25.09
C SER A 36 13.78 -44.81 -23.83
N SER A 37 13.18 -45.66 -22.99
CA SER A 37 13.09 -45.48 -21.55
C SER A 37 14.47 -45.24 -20.92
N THR A 38 14.62 -44.15 -20.18
CA THR A 38 15.40 -44.11 -18.94
C THR A 38 14.86 -42.98 -18.06
N SER A 39 14.52 -43.33 -16.83
CA SER A 39 13.73 -42.53 -15.89
C SER A 39 14.49 -41.29 -15.40
N ALA A 40 13.86 -40.12 -15.52
CA ALA A 40 14.12 -38.95 -14.70
C ALA A 40 12.86 -38.67 -13.85
N PRO A 41 12.98 -38.20 -12.59
CA PRO A 41 11.81 -37.91 -11.79
C PRO A 41 11.02 -36.78 -12.45
N ALA A 42 9.75 -37.05 -12.73
CA ALA A 42 8.79 -36.03 -13.10
C ALA A 42 8.68 -35.04 -11.93
N ALA A 43 9.22 -33.84 -12.11
CA ALA A 43 8.75 -32.70 -11.34
C ALA A 43 7.28 -32.53 -11.71
N SER A 44 6.40 -32.99 -10.83
CA SER A 44 4.98 -32.65 -10.87
C SER A 44 4.88 -31.13 -10.73
N SER A 45 4.85 -30.45 -11.87
CA SER A 45 4.34 -29.09 -11.96
C SER A 45 2.84 -29.16 -11.71
N SER A 46 2.47 -29.15 -10.43
CA SER A 46 1.14 -28.76 -10.00
C SER A 46 0.91 -27.33 -10.47
N ALA A 47 0.19 -27.17 -11.57
CA ALA A 47 -0.34 -25.89 -12.00
C ALA A 47 -1.19 -25.31 -10.85
N PRO A 48 -1.07 -24.01 -10.52
CA PRO A 48 -1.91 -23.42 -9.50
C PRO A 48 -3.35 -23.40 -10.01
N SER A 49 -4.24 -23.90 -9.16
CA SER A 49 -5.68 -23.82 -9.33
C SER A 49 -6.09 -22.39 -9.62
N GLY A 50 -6.79 -22.18 -10.74
CA GLY A 50 -7.63 -21.00 -10.93
C GLY A 50 -8.76 -21.04 -9.90
N GLY A 51 -8.49 -20.54 -8.70
CA GLY A 51 -9.49 -20.18 -7.72
C GLY A 51 -9.66 -18.67 -7.77
N THR A 52 -10.91 -18.19 -7.66
CA THR A 52 -11.15 -16.96 -6.93
C THR A 52 -10.44 -17.13 -5.59
N ALA A 53 -9.21 -16.60 -5.48
CA ALA A 53 -8.43 -16.71 -4.27
C ALA A 53 -9.31 -16.17 -3.15
N ALA A 54 -9.48 -16.96 -2.08
CA ALA A 54 -10.00 -16.42 -0.84
C ALA A 54 -9.18 -15.15 -0.52
N PRO A 55 -9.80 -14.11 0.06
CA PRO A 55 -9.03 -12.98 0.55
C PRO A 55 -7.85 -13.51 1.37
N ASP A 56 -6.67 -12.97 1.09
CA ASP A 56 -5.46 -13.45 1.75
C ASP A 56 -5.62 -13.13 3.24
N PRO A 57 -5.60 -14.13 4.15
CA PRO A 57 -5.93 -13.90 5.55
C PRO A 57 -4.93 -12.94 6.22
N ALA A 58 -3.69 -12.87 5.71
CA ALA A 58 -2.72 -11.88 6.15
C ALA A 58 -3.11 -10.46 5.72
N ALA A 59 -3.73 -10.29 4.54
CA ALA A 59 -4.25 -9.00 4.10
C ALA A 59 -5.44 -8.55 4.97
N GLU A 60 -6.36 -9.46 5.31
CA GLU A 60 -7.52 -9.14 6.18
C GLU A 60 -7.09 -8.70 7.58
N GLU A 61 -6.17 -9.43 8.22
CA GLU A 61 -5.60 -9.06 9.53
C GLU A 61 -4.84 -7.73 9.46
N PHE A 62 -4.02 -7.55 8.42
CA PHE A 62 -3.31 -6.30 8.17
C PHE A 62 -4.27 -5.11 8.01
N CYS A 63 -5.32 -5.24 7.21
CA CYS A 63 -6.34 -4.22 7.01
C CYS A 63 -7.09 -3.85 8.30
N GLY A 64 -7.34 -4.84 9.17
CA GLY A 64 -7.94 -4.63 10.48
C GLY A 64 -7.04 -3.83 11.42
N GLN A 65 -5.75 -4.17 11.47
CA GLN A 65 -4.80 -3.52 12.36
C GLN A 65 -4.39 -2.12 11.87
N ILE A 66 -4.19 -1.96 10.57
CA ILE A 66 -3.64 -0.75 9.99
C ILE A 66 -4.59 0.44 10.05
N SER A 67 -5.90 0.20 9.96
CA SER A 67 -6.93 1.25 10.05
C SER A 67 -6.91 1.95 11.43
N THR A 68 -6.72 1.17 12.50
CA THR A 68 -6.56 1.71 13.86
C THR A 68 -5.24 2.46 13.99
N ALA A 69 -4.15 1.85 13.51
CA ALA A 69 -2.82 2.43 13.64
C ALA A 69 -2.65 3.75 12.86
N PHE A 70 -3.23 3.88 11.67
CA PHE A 70 -3.24 5.14 10.92
C PHE A 70 -4.09 6.21 11.62
N THR A 71 -5.24 5.85 12.18
CA THR A 71 -6.08 6.80 12.93
C THR A 71 -5.33 7.36 14.15
N ASP A 72 -4.58 6.51 14.86
CA ASP A 72 -3.74 6.93 15.97
C ASP A 72 -2.57 7.82 15.52
N LEU A 73 -1.95 7.50 14.38
CA LEU A 73 -0.89 8.32 13.78
C LEU A 73 -1.42 9.71 13.38
N GLU A 74 -2.54 9.78 12.66
CA GLU A 74 -3.17 11.04 12.26
C GLU A 74 -3.56 11.89 13.49
N THR A 75 -4.11 11.24 14.52
CA THR A 75 -4.45 11.91 15.79
C THR A 75 -3.20 12.47 16.48
N THR A 76 -2.09 11.73 16.42
CA THR A 76 -0.81 12.13 17.02
C THR A 76 -0.15 13.28 16.26
N LEU A 77 -0.16 13.23 14.92
CA LEU A 77 0.34 14.30 14.06
C LEU A 77 -0.55 15.56 14.13
N SER A 78 -1.84 15.40 14.43
CA SER A 78 -2.79 16.49 14.67
C SER A 78 -2.74 17.06 16.10
N ALA A 79 -1.83 16.56 16.94
CA ALA A 79 -1.67 17.07 18.31
C ALA A 79 -1.31 18.57 18.31
N SER A 80 -1.74 19.27 19.36
CA SER A 80 -1.74 20.74 19.38
C SER A 80 -0.36 21.39 19.51
N GLY A 81 0.72 20.61 19.69
CA GLY A 81 2.07 21.11 19.82
C GLY A 81 3.14 20.08 19.44
N PRO A 82 4.29 20.53 18.89
CA PRO A 82 5.36 19.64 18.41
C PRO A 82 6.01 18.82 19.53
N GLU A 83 6.02 19.33 20.76
CA GLU A 83 6.50 18.59 21.94
C GLU A 83 5.58 17.40 22.30
N GLU A 84 4.26 17.58 22.19
CA GLU A 84 3.30 16.50 22.47
C GLU A 84 3.34 15.43 21.37
N MET A 85 3.51 15.86 20.11
CA MET A 85 3.74 14.97 18.98
C MET A 85 5.02 14.14 19.18
N ALA A 86 6.15 14.78 19.51
CA ALA A 86 7.43 14.11 19.73
C ALA A 86 7.38 13.09 20.87
N ALA A 87 6.60 13.38 21.92
CA ALA A 87 6.40 12.45 23.04
C ALA A 87 5.58 11.21 22.65
N ARG A 88 4.59 11.36 21.77
CA ARG A 88 3.66 10.29 21.36
C ARG A 88 4.12 9.49 20.14
N LEU A 89 4.93 10.09 19.27
CA LEU A 89 5.45 9.45 18.05
C LEU A 89 6.14 8.10 18.31
N PRO A 90 7.03 7.92 19.31
CA PRO A 90 7.63 6.61 19.57
C PRO A 90 6.62 5.54 19.98
N GLU A 91 5.58 5.89 20.75
CA GLU A 91 4.51 4.94 21.10
C GLU A 91 3.71 4.49 19.86
N VAL A 92 3.44 5.41 18.94
CA VAL A 92 2.77 5.11 17.66
C VAL A 92 3.66 4.21 16.79
N VAL A 93 4.95 4.50 16.69
CA VAL A 93 5.90 3.65 15.96
C VAL A 93 5.92 2.24 16.54
N THR A 94 6.00 2.08 17.86
CA THR A 94 5.94 0.76 18.51
C THR A 94 4.62 0.04 18.27
N ARG A 95 3.51 0.76 18.11
CA ARG A 95 2.23 0.15 17.71
C ARG A 95 2.24 -0.30 16.26
N LEU A 96 2.81 0.48 15.35
CA LEU A 96 2.96 0.13 13.94
C LEU A 96 3.91 -1.06 13.76
N GLU A 97 4.97 -1.16 14.56
CA GLU A 97 5.89 -2.32 14.56
C GLU A 97 5.23 -3.63 14.97
N GLN A 98 4.10 -3.59 15.70
CA GLN A 98 3.32 -4.78 16.04
C GLN A 98 2.43 -5.25 14.90
N VAL A 99 2.24 -4.41 13.87
CA VAL A 99 1.48 -4.77 12.67
C VAL A 99 2.35 -5.58 11.74
N GLU A 100 1.96 -6.82 11.51
CA GLU A 100 2.66 -7.72 10.60
C GLU A 100 2.22 -7.44 9.16
N ALA A 101 3.13 -6.89 8.35
CA ALA A 101 2.85 -6.58 6.96
C ALA A 101 2.91 -7.84 6.08
N PRO A 102 1.97 -8.00 5.13
CA PRO A 102 2.01 -9.07 4.15
C PRO A 102 3.28 -9.01 3.31
N ALA A 103 3.76 -10.18 2.86
CA ALA A 103 5.05 -10.32 2.17
C ALA A 103 5.19 -9.37 0.97
N ASP A 104 4.12 -9.14 0.22
CA ASP A 104 4.05 -8.25 -0.95
C ASP A 104 4.44 -6.79 -0.66
N ILE A 105 4.18 -6.28 0.56
CA ILE A 105 4.47 -4.90 0.97
C ILE A 105 5.41 -4.80 2.17
N SER A 106 5.93 -5.92 2.65
CA SER A 106 6.81 -5.98 3.83
C SER A 106 8.04 -5.06 3.70
N GLY A 107 8.59 -4.93 2.49
CA GLY A 107 9.69 -3.99 2.21
C GLY A 107 9.28 -2.53 2.38
N ASP A 108 8.14 -2.14 1.77
CA ASP A 108 7.61 -0.78 1.85
C ASP A 108 7.14 -0.42 3.27
N TRP A 109 6.57 -1.38 3.99
CA TRP A 109 6.19 -1.23 5.39
C TRP A 109 7.41 -0.97 6.29
N ASN A 110 8.46 -1.76 6.13
CA ASN A 110 9.70 -1.55 6.87
C ASN A 110 10.34 -0.20 6.55
N ALA A 111 10.31 0.24 5.29
CA ALA A 111 10.78 1.57 4.91
C ALA A 111 10.00 2.67 5.66
N LEU A 112 8.67 2.57 5.71
CA LEU A 112 7.82 3.50 6.47
C LEU A 112 8.21 3.54 7.95
N LEU A 113 8.35 2.36 8.59
CA LEU A 113 8.74 2.26 9.99
C LEU A 113 10.12 2.88 10.25
N ASP A 114 11.10 2.63 9.38
CA ASP A 114 12.43 3.22 9.51
C ASP A 114 12.42 4.74 9.33
N GLY A 115 11.63 5.26 8.41
CA GLY A 115 11.43 6.71 8.26
C GLY A 115 10.83 7.34 9.51
N LEU A 116 9.82 6.71 10.11
CA LEU A 116 9.20 7.19 11.35
C LEU A 116 10.16 7.09 12.55
N ARG A 117 10.98 6.03 12.64
CA ARG A 117 12.03 5.93 13.67
C ARG A 117 13.05 7.06 13.56
N ARG A 118 13.52 7.36 12.34
CA ARG A 118 14.44 8.48 12.09
C ARG A 118 13.81 9.81 12.46
N LEU A 119 12.52 10.00 12.16
CA LEU A 119 11.80 11.22 12.53
C LEU A 119 11.67 11.35 14.06
N ALA A 120 11.33 10.27 14.76
CA ALA A 120 11.26 10.24 16.23
C ALA A 120 12.63 10.52 16.88
N GLU A 121 13.71 9.95 16.33
CA GLU A 121 15.06 10.22 16.81
C GLU A 121 15.47 11.68 16.57
N THR A 122 15.11 12.24 15.41
CA THR A 122 15.29 13.66 15.12
C THR A 122 14.50 14.55 16.09
N ALA A 123 13.24 14.22 16.35
CA ALA A 123 12.41 14.93 17.33
C ALA A 123 13.04 14.91 18.74
N SER A 124 13.66 13.79 19.13
CA SER A 124 14.28 13.61 20.45
C SER A 124 15.59 14.40 20.62
N THR A 125 16.24 14.76 19.52
CA THR A 125 17.54 15.47 19.52
C THR A 125 17.39 16.97 19.33
N LEU A 126 16.26 17.43 18.79
CA LEU A 126 15.96 18.84 18.56
C LEU A 126 15.17 19.45 19.73
N ASP A 127 15.41 20.74 20.00
CA ASP A 127 14.55 21.53 20.89
C ASP A 127 13.37 22.10 20.11
N LEU A 128 12.27 21.35 20.08
CA LEU A 128 11.05 21.73 19.37
C LEU A 128 10.31 22.92 20.00
N GLY A 129 10.72 23.37 21.19
CA GLY A 129 10.25 24.61 21.80
C GLY A 129 10.84 25.87 21.14
N THR A 130 11.86 25.70 20.29
CA THR A 130 12.52 26.79 19.56
C THR A 130 12.11 26.85 18.08
N PRO A 131 12.14 28.05 17.45
CA PRO A 131 11.92 28.18 16.00
C PRO A 131 12.91 27.35 15.18
N GLU A 132 14.20 27.39 15.54
CA GLU A 132 15.24 26.63 14.84
C GLU A 132 15.00 25.11 14.91
N GLY A 133 14.57 24.59 16.07
CA GLY A 133 14.25 23.17 16.20
C GLY A 133 13.01 22.76 15.39
N GLN A 134 12.00 23.62 15.30
CA GLN A 134 10.82 23.38 14.46
C GLN A 134 11.15 23.38 12.96
N GLU A 135 12.03 24.29 12.51
CA GLU A 135 12.47 24.37 11.12
C GLU A 135 13.33 23.15 10.72
N ALA A 136 14.22 22.72 11.61
CA ALA A 136 15.03 21.51 11.42
C ALA A 136 14.15 20.25 11.38
N TYR A 137 13.15 20.15 12.26
CA TYR A 137 12.20 19.04 12.26
C TYR A 137 11.38 18.97 10.97
N THR A 138 10.85 20.11 10.51
CA THR A 138 10.09 20.22 9.25
C THR A 138 10.95 19.82 8.05
N THR A 139 12.24 20.20 8.06
CA THR A 139 13.18 19.82 7.01
C THR A 139 13.40 18.30 6.98
N ALA A 140 13.63 17.69 8.16
CA ALA A 140 13.80 16.25 8.27
C ALA A 140 12.55 15.48 7.83
N GLU A 141 11.36 15.96 8.21
CA GLU A 141 10.09 15.38 7.78
C GLU A 141 9.95 15.43 6.24
N ALA A 142 10.31 16.56 5.62
CA ALA A 142 10.27 16.69 4.16
C ALA A 142 11.24 15.76 3.45
N GLU A 143 12.48 15.63 3.95
CA GLU A 143 13.48 14.71 3.38
C GLU A 143 13.04 13.25 3.52
N ILE A 144 12.55 12.86 4.71
CA ILE A 144 12.03 11.51 4.97
C ILE A 144 10.81 11.24 4.10
N GLY A 145 9.89 12.20 3.96
CA GLY A 145 8.71 12.07 3.11
C GLY A 145 9.06 11.86 1.64
N GLN A 146 10.13 12.50 1.14
CA GLN A 146 10.62 12.29 -0.22
C GLN A 146 11.21 10.89 -0.42
N ASP A 147 12.00 10.40 0.56
CA ASP A 147 12.58 9.04 0.53
C ASP A 147 11.49 7.95 0.55
N LEU A 148 10.42 8.20 1.32
CA LEU A 148 9.29 7.29 1.49
C LEU A 148 8.25 7.33 0.38
N GLY A 149 8.28 8.30 -0.54
CA GLY A 149 7.24 8.49 -1.56
C GLY A 149 6.86 7.22 -2.33
N PRO A 150 7.82 6.40 -2.80
CA PRO A 150 7.53 5.12 -3.45
C PRO A 150 6.83 4.12 -2.52
N ALA A 151 7.33 3.97 -1.28
CA ALA A 151 6.79 3.05 -0.29
C ALA A 151 5.37 3.44 0.15
N GLN A 152 5.12 4.74 0.35
CA GLN A 152 3.78 5.26 0.65
C GLN A 152 2.80 5.01 -0.51
N SER A 153 3.26 5.16 -1.75
CA SER A 153 2.44 4.89 -2.94
C SER A 153 2.09 3.41 -3.06
N ALA A 154 3.05 2.52 -2.81
CA ALA A 154 2.86 1.07 -2.81
C ALA A 154 1.90 0.63 -1.69
N LEU A 155 2.10 1.13 -0.46
CA LEU A 155 1.20 0.88 0.67
C LEU A 155 -0.21 1.38 0.41
N SER A 156 -0.36 2.61 -0.08
CA SER A 156 -1.67 3.18 -0.42
C SER A 156 -2.38 2.36 -1.50
N GLY A 157 -1.65 1.96 -2.55
CA GLY A 157 -2.18 1.10 -3.60
C GLY A 157 -2.63 -0.26 -3.06
N TYR A 158 -1.83 -0.87 -2.18
CA TYR A 158 -2.17 -2.13 -1.53
C TYR A 158 -3.41 -2.01 -0.64
N VAL A 159 -3.49 -0.97 0.19
CA VAL A 159 -4.61 -0.73 1.09
C VAL A 159 -5.91 -0.47 0.32
N VAL A 160 -5.85 0.29 -0.78
CA VAL A 160 -7.03 0.49 -1.66
C VAL A 160 -7.45 -0.83 -2.31
N ALA A 161 -6.50 -1.60 -2.82
CA ALA A 161 -6.77 -2.84 -3.54
C ALA A 161 -7.28 -3.97 -2.64
N ASN A 162 -6.80 -4.05 -1.39
CA ASN A 162 -7.04 -5.19 -0.50
C ASN A 162 -7.95 -4.84 0.69
N CYS A 163 -7.90 -3.61 1.20
CA CYS A 163 -8.71 -3.20 2.36
C CYS A 163 -10.01 -2.48 1.97
N GLY A 164 -10.18 -2.07 0.71
CA GLY A 164 -11.31 -1.25 0.28
C GLY A 164 -11.36 0.14 0.95
N LEU A 165 -10.28 0.53 1.62
CA LEU A 165 -10.10 1.84 2.22
C LEU A 165 -9.69 2.80 1.10
N THR A 166 -10.64 3.52 0.53
CA THR A 166 -10.31 4.71 -0.26
C THR A 166 -9.63 5.69 0.68
N PRO A 167 -8.42 6.20 0.39
CA PRO A 167 -7.83 7.27 1.17
C PRO A 167 -8.88 8.38 1.26
N ALA A 168 -9.17 8.84 2.47
CA ALA A 168 -10.15 9.90 2.71
C ALA A 168 -9.83 11.03 1.73
N SER A 169 -10.71 11.25 0.76
CA SER A 169 -10.53 12.32 -0.21
C SER A 169 -10.45 13.62 0.59
N PRO A 170 -9.46 14.51 0.35
CA PRO A 170 -9.40 15.78 1.06
C PRO A 170 -10.72 16.51 0.81
N THR A 171 -11.52 16.66 1.86
CA THR A 171 -12.74 17.47 1.79
C THR A 171 -12.29 18.90 1.49
N SER A 172 -12.48 19.30 0.24
CA SER A 172 -12.25 20.68 -0.24
C SER A 172 -13.16 21.67 0.47
#